data_AF-D7EC17-F1
#
_entry.id   AF-D7EC17-F1
#
_cell.length_a   1.000
_cell.length_b   1.000
_cell.length_c   1.000
_cell.angle_alpha   90.00
_cell.angle_beta   90.00
_cell.angle_gamma   90.00
#
_symmetry.space_group_name_H-M   'P 1'
#
loop_
_entity.id
_entity.type
_entity.pdbx_description
1 polymer ?
#
loop_
_entity_poly.entity_id
_entity_poly.type
_entity_poly.pdbx_seq_one_letter_code
_entity_poly.pdbx_strand_id
1 'polypeptide(L)'
;MVAITVILAAVLGESLFGLGITSKLTEPKDQLVFDNTQVLLGVEYRSWDGSGGTENNGDIDHVYMDYQHGPVIDGQEIGSIILRWSGTDGKGGELRFVNPRYFDEETKQKYHDGDVGEFCTGNLQPGDRLVINMVHNKGQSGGKTNPEDIGVQYVESNWNQVDIVGKDPLFRTNGRYPIEFDGNRIIQEGDNVEVTILGPDHFSIIAQVDSEALNYKEKAKIVDNPEC
;
A
#
# COMPACT_ATOMS: atom_id res chain seq x y z
N MET A 1 7.18 16.34 -20.89
CA MET A 1 6.07 16.66 -19.98
C MET A 1 6.68 17.21 -18.71
N VAL A 2 6.23 18.38 -18.25
CA VAL A 2 6.70 19.02 -17.02
C VAL A 2 5.77 18.53 -15.92
N ALA A 3 6.28 17.77 -14.95
CA ALA A 3 5.55 17.42 -13.74
C ALA A 3 5.48 18.69 -12.87
N ILE A 4 4.26 19.18 -12.64
CA ILE A 4 4.03 20.29 -11.72
C ILE A 4 3.72 19.66 -10.38
N THR A 5 4.73 19.60 -9.51
CA THR A 5 4.54 19.23 -8.10
C THR A 5 3.80 20.37 -7.41
N VAL A 6 2.53 20.16 -7.07
CA VAL A 6 1.75 21.13 -6.29
C VAL A 6 1.92 20.80 -4.81
N ILE A 7 2.81 21.53 -4.13
CA ILE A 7 2.89 21.48 -2.67
C ILE A 7 1.75 22.36 -2.14
N LEU A 8 0.65 21.75 -1.70
CA LEU A 8 -0.42 22.43 -0.98
C LEU A 8 0.08 22.78 0.43
N ALA A 9 0.74 23.93 0.56
CA ALA A 9 0.90 24.57 1.84
C ALA A 9 -0.47 25.11 2.28
N ALA A 10 -1.14 24.41 3.20
CA ALA A 10 -2.34 24.92 3.83
C ALA A 10 -2.00 26.20 4.63
N VAL A 11 -2.25 27.37 4.04
CA VAL A 11 -2.17 28.66 4.72
C VAL A 11 -3.37 28.76 5.68
N LEU A 12 -3.18 28.33 6.93
CA LEU A 12 -4.11 28.64 8.00
C LEU A 12 -4.00 30.14 8.31
N GLY A 13 -5.13 30.82 8.19
CA GLY A 13 -5.25 32.27 8.18
C GLY A 13 -4.71 32.99 9.42
N GLU A 14 -4.17 34.17 9.16
CA GLU A 14 -3.66 35.16 10.09
C GLU A 14 -4.70 35.56 11.15
N SER A 15 -4.64 34.95 12.34
CA SER A 15 -5.30 35.52 13.54
C SER A 15 -4.59 35.23 14.87
N LEU A 16 -3.39 34.65 14.83
CA LEU A 16 -2.63 34.28 16.03
C LEU A 16 -1.34 35.10 16.27
N PHE A 17 -1.06 36.13 15.45
CA PHE A 17 0.12 37.01 15.59
C PHE A 17 0.00 38.09 16.68
N GLY A 18 -0.65 37.78 17.80
CA GLY A 18 -0.95 38.74 18.87
C GLY A 18 -0.41 38.40 20.27
N LEU A 19 0.13 37.20 20.50
CA LEU A 19 0.63 36.80 21.82
C LEU A 19 1.98 36.12 21.67
N GLY A 20 2.99 36.74 22.28
CA GLY A 20 4.38 36.31 22.21
C GLY A 20 4.56 34.86 22.63
N ILE A 21 4.91 34.04 21.65
CA ILE A 21 5.52 32.74 21.86
C ILE A 21 6.68 32.66 20.87
N THR A 22 7.88 33.03 21.34
CA THR A 22 9.14 32.55 20.75
C THR A 22 9.29 31.08 21.09
N SER A 23 8.40 30.23 20.58
CA SER A 23 8.61 28.79 20.54
C SER A 23 9.28 28.52 19.22
N LYS A 24 10.48 27.94 19.29
CA LYS A 24 11.15 27.27 18.18
C LYS A 24 10.08 26.73 17.22
N LEU A 25 10.05 27.22 15.99
CA LEU A 25 9.42 26.51 14.90
C LEU A 25 10.06 25.12 14.96
N THR A 26 9.34 24.15 15.49
CA THR A 26 9.75 22.75 15.43
C THR A 26 9.88 22.49 13.94
N GLU A 27 11.09 22.15 13.48
CA GLU A 27 11.28 21.70 12.11
C GLU A 27 10.19 20.66 11.81
N PRO A 28 9.51 20.73 10.65
CA PRO A 28 8.64 19.64 10.23
C PRO A 28 9.46 18.36 10.37
N LYS A 29 8.92 17.34 11.05
CA LYS A 29 9.54 15.99 11.03
C LYS A 29 9.90 15.71 9.57
N ASP A 30 11.15 15.35 9.30
CA ASP A 30 11.65 15.16 7.93
C ASP A 30 10.67 14.28 7.16
N GLN A 31 9.87 14.90 6.29
CA GLN A 31 8.80 14.24 5.58
C GLN A 31 9.43 13.26 4.60
N LEU A 32 8.89 12.05 4.48
CA LEU A 32 9.41 11.08 3.53
C LEU A 32 9.01 11.54 2.13
N VAL A 33 10.00 11.76 1.27
CA VAL A 33 9.78 12.17 -0.12
C VAL A 33 9.96 10.95 -1.02
N PHE A 34 8.88 10.58 -1.70
CA PHE A 34 8.86 9.56 -2.74
C PHE A 34 8.68 10.20 -4.11
N ASP A 35 9.25 9.57 -5.14
CA ASP A 35 9.10 9.95 -6.54
C ASP A 35 8.92 8.69 -7.41
N ASN A 36 8.65 8.88 -8.71
CA ASN A 36 8.46 7.81 -9.71
C ASN A 36 7.44 6.75 -9.27
N THR A 37 6.35 7.18 -8.63
CA THR A 37 5.26 6.27 -8.24
C THR A 37 4.67 5.60 -9.49
N GLN A 38 4.54 4.27 -9.45
CA GLN A 38 3.94 3.49 -10.52
C GLN A 38 2.94 2.50 -9.93
N VAL A 39 1.71 2.54 -10.41
CA VAL A 39 0.67 1.56 -10.04
C VAL A 39 0.42 0.66 -11.25
N LEU A 40 0.87 -0.59 -11.17
CA LEU A 40 0.81 -1.55 -12.25
C LEU A 40 -0.13 -2.71 -11.88
N LEU A 41 -1.14 -2.93 -12.71
CA LEU A 41 -2.17 -3.94 -12.46
C LEU A 41 -1.81 -5.27 -13.14
N GLY A 42 -1.92 -6.37 -12.41
CA GLY A 42 -1.71 -7.74 -12.91
C GLY A 42 -0.28 -8.05 -13.32
N VAL A 43 0.71 -7.62 -12.54
CA VAL A 43 2.14 -7.84 -12.80
C VAL A 43 2.53 -9.30 -12.61
N GLU A 44 1.94 -9.96 -11.62
CA GLU A 44 2.29 -11.32 -11.22
C GLU A 44 1.05 -12.19 -11.04
N TYR A 45 1.27 -13.50 -11.01
CA TYR A 45 0.28 -14.46 -10.56
C TYR A 45 0.90 -15.54 -9.67
N ARG A 46 0.09 -16.02 -8.75
CA ARG A 46 0.49 -16.99 -7.71
C ARG A 46 0.82 -18.35 -8.31
N SER A 47 1.89 -19.00 -7.85
CA SER A 47 2.38 -20.28 -8.40
C SER A 47 1.51 -21.52 -8.09
N TRP A 48 0.57 -21.43 -7.14
CA TRP A 48 -0.35 -22.53 -6.86
C TRP A 48 -1.56 -22.48 -7.82
N ASP A 49 -1.50 -23.34 -8.83
CA ASP A 49 -2.50 -23.49 -9.89
C ASP A 49 -3.81 -24.09 -9.35
N GLY A 50 -4.92 -23.42 -9.62
CA GLY A 50 -6.23 -23.92 -9.22
C GLY A 50 -7.39 -23.06 -9.67
N SER A 51 -7.31 -21.74 -9.54
CA SER A 51 -8.35 -20.86 -10.10
C SER A 51 -8.09 -19.34 -10.10
N GLY A 52 -6.98 -18.80 -9.58
CA GLY A 52 -6.86 -17.35 -9.29
C GLY A 52 -6.44 -16.41 -10.44
N GLY A 53 -5.38 -16.77 -11.20
CA GLY A 53 -4.75 -15.93 -12.23
C GLY A 53 -4.03 -16.74 -13.31
N THR A 54 -3.60 -16.08 -14.39
CA THR A 54 -2.83 -16.70 -15.49
C THR A 54 -1.75 -15.76 -16.00
N GLU A 55 -0.80 -16.26 -16.79
CA GLU A 55 0.20 -15.40 -17.47
C GLU A 55 -0.42 -14.26 -18.31
N ASN A 56 -1.68 -14.39 -18.73
CA ASN A 56 -2.39 -13.36 -19.51
C ASN A 56 -3.32 -12.49 -18.64
N ASN A 57 -3.54 -12.87 -17.38
CA ASN A 57 -4.40 -12.20 -16.42
C ASN A 57 -3.77 -12.34 -15.03
N GLY A 58 -2.76 -11.52 -14.75
CA GLY A 58 -2.17 -11.45 -13.41
C GLY A 58 -3.20 -10.99 -12.37
N ASP A 59 -3.06 -11.49 -11.16
CA ASP A 59 -3.97 -11.25 -10.03
C ASP A 59 -3.26 -10.54 -8.86
N ILE A 60 -1.99 -10.16 -9.05
CA ILE A 60 -1.19 -9.37 -8.12
C ILE A 60 -0.84 -8.04 -8.78
N ASP A 61 -1.27 -6.95 -8.14
CA ASP A 61 -0.96 -5.58 -8.53
C ASP A 61 0.23 -5.07 -7.73
N HIS A 62 1.08 -4.26 -8.36
CA HIS A 62 2.26 -3.67 -7.73
C HIS A 62 2.11 -2.15 -7.66
N VAL A 63 2.42 -1.59 -6.50
CA VAL A 63 2.64 -0.14 -6.35
C VAL A 63 4.08 0.11 -5.99
N TYR A 64 4.82 0.68 -6.91
CA TYR A 64 6.22 1.05 -6.74
C TYR A 64 6.35 2.51 -6.36
N MET A 65 7.28 2.82 -5.46
CA MET A 65 7.66 4.18 -5.10
C MET A 65 9.16 4.26 -4.84
N ASP A 66 9.87 5.19 -5.48
CA ASP A 66 11.30 5.39 -5.24
C ASP A 66 11.48 6.38 -4.07
N TYR A 67 12.12 5.96 -2.99
CA TYR A 67 12.35 6.80 -1.83
C TYR A 67 13.54 7.74 -2.06
N GLN A 68 13.30 9.04 -2.19
CA GLN A 68 14.32 10.02 -2.63
C GLN A 68 15.01 10.73 -1.46
N HIS A 69 14.24 11.21 -0.48
CA HIS A 69 14.76 12.05 0.60
C HIS A 69 14.05 11.82 1.94
N GLY A 70 14.82 11.89 3.02
CA GLY A 70 14.37 11.78 4.41
C GLY A 70 15.30 10.88 5.23
N PRO A 71 14.92 10.54 6.47
CA PRO A 71 15.71 9.70 7.36
C PRO A 71 15.67 8.21 6.94
N VAL A 72 16.59 7.41 7.47
CA VAL A 72 16.40 5.95 7.46
C VAL A 72 15.23 5.63 8.40
N ILE A 73 14.27 4.86 7.91
CA ILE A 73 13.06 4.47 8.65
C ILE A 73 13.10 2.97 8.92
N ASP A 74 12.99 2.59 10.19
CA ASP A 74 12.69 1.20 10.57
C ASP A 74 11.24 0.90 10.18
N GLY A 75 10.98 -0.24 9.54
CA GLY A 75 9.62 -0.61 9.13
C GLY A 75 8.61 -0.58 10.28
N GLN A 76 9.05 -0.75 11.53
CA GLN A 76 8.22 -0.64 12.73
C GLN A 76 7.76 0.79 13.05
N GLU A 77 8.40 1.81 12.48
CA GLU A 77 8.00 3.21 12.61
C GLU A 77 6.85 3.57 11.66
N ILE A 78 6.47 2.68 10.76
CA ILE A 78 5.28 2.83 9.90
C ILE A 78 4.10 2.12 10.57
N GLY A 79 3.02 2.84 10.84
CA GLY A 79 1.81 2.26 11.41
C GLY A 79 0.93 1.62 10.35
N SER A 80 0.68 2.31 9.25
CA SER A 80 -0.08 1.73 8.13
C SER A 80 0.15 2.45 6.81
N ILE A 81 -0.09 1.74 5.71
CA ILE A 81 -0.15 2.30 4.35
C ILE A 81 -1.58 2.18 3.86
N ILE A 82 -2.14 3.28 3.35
CA ILE A 82 -3.47 3.34 2.74
C ILE A 82 -3.29 3.55 1.25
N LEU A 83 -4.00 2.75 0.45
CA LEU A 83 -4.11 2.92 -0.99
C LEU A 83 -5.56 3.19 -1.32
N ARG A 84 -5.86 4.40 -1.80
CA ARG A 84 -7.20 4.80 -2.19
C ARG A 84 -7.22 5.05 -3.69
N TRP A 85 -8.23 4.55 -4.38
CA TRP A 85 -8.43 4.84 -5.80
C TRP A 85 -9.80 5.42 -6.09
N SER A 86 -9.84 6.24 -7.14
CA SER A 86 -11.06 6.85 -7.64
C SER A 86 -11.08 6.86 -9.17
N GLY A 87 -12.23 6.49 -9.72
CA GLY A 87 -12.49 6.60 -11.15
C GLY A 87 -13.26 7.86 -11.49
N THR A 88 -13.31 8.14 -12.79
CA THR A 88 -14.09 9.25 -13.35
C THR A 88 -15.60 9.11 -13.15
N ASP A 89 -16.08 7.91 -12.81
CA ASP A 89 -17.47 7.60 -12.50
C ASP A 89 -17.85 7.82 -11.02
N GLY A 90 -16.91 8.33 -10.21
CA GLY A 90 -17.09 8.55 -8.78
C GLY A 90 -17.09 7.26 -7.95
N LYS A 91 -16.81 6.11 -8.56
CA LYS A 91 -16.62 4.83 -7.88
C LYS A 91 -15.15 4.61 -7.58
N GLY A 92 -14.87 3.79 -6.59
CA GLY A 92 -13.52 3.56 -6.11
C GLY A 92 -13.50 2.65 -4.89
N GLY A 93 -12.37 2.69 -4.21
CA GLY A 93 -12.17 1.93 -3.00
C GLY A 93 -10.87 2.32 -2.29
N GLU A 94 -10.64 1.64 -1.19
CA GLU A 94 -9.52 1.82 -0.30
C GLU A 94 -9.04 0.46 0.22
N LEU A 95 -7.72 0.31 0.29
CA LEU A 95 -7.04 -0.75 0.98
C LEU A 95 -6.17 -0.19 2.08
N ARG A 96 -6.18 -0.86 3.22
CA ARG A 96 -5.28 -0.55 4.32
C ARG A 96 -4.38 -1.73 4.66
N PHE A 97 -3.08 -1.48 4.59
CA PHE A 97 -2.01 -2.35 5.09
C PHE A 97 -1.59 -1.83 6.46
N VAL A 98 -2.10 -2.44 7.54
CA VAL A 98 -1.67 -2.12 8.90
C VAL A 98 -0.38 -2.89 9.18
N ASN A 99 0.65 -2.24 9.73
CA ASN A 99 1.88 -2.93 10.08
C ASN A 99 1.57 -4.02 11.14
N PRO A 100 2.03 -5.29 10.94
CA PRO A 100 1.69 -6.41 11.81
C PRO A 100 2.00 -6.22 13.29
N ARG A 101 2.96 -5.35 13.63
CA ARG A 101 3.26 -4.96 15.01
C ARG A 101 2.06 -4.35 15.75
N TYR A 102 1.13 -3.72 15.03
CA TYR A 102 -0.02 -3.01 15.57
C TYR A 102 -1.33 -3.80 15.39
N PHE A 103 -1.27 -5.09 15.05
CA PHE A 103 -2.46 -5.93 15.01
C PHE A 103 -3.04 -6.10 16.42
N ASP A 104 -4.22 -5.55 16.63
CA ASP A 104 -4.96 -5.61 17.88
C ASP A 104 -6.47 -5.52 17.63
N GLU A 105 -7.26 -5.50 18.70
CA GLU A 105 -8.71 -5.40 18.60
C GLU A 105 -9.18 -4.05 18.01
N GLU A 106 -8.37 -3.00 18.12
CA GLU A 106 -8.70 -1.62 17.68
C GLU A 106 -8.43 -1.42 16.19
N THR A 107 -7.38 -2.01 15.64
CA THR A 107 -7.05 -1.94 14.21
C THR A 107 -7.99 -2.77 13.34
N LYS A 108 -8.81 -3.65 13.95
CA LYS A 108 -9.89 -4.43 13.32
C LYS A 108 -9.48 -5.31 12.14
N GLN A 109 -8.20 -5.41 11.81
CA GLN A 109 -7.70 -6.42 10.87
C GLN A 109 -7.83 -7.79 11.52
N LYS A 110 -8.97 -8.42 11.25
CA LYS A 110 -9.32 -9.75 11.75
C LYS A 110 -9.00 -10.78 10.70
N TYR A 111 -8.12 -11.70 11.07
CA TYR A 111 -7.73 -12.87 10.29
C TYR A 111 -8.88 -13.89 10.24
N HIS A 112 -8.99 -14.69 9.17
CA HIS A 112 -10.00 -15.75 9.09
C HIS A 112 -9.79 -16.91 10.11
N ASP A 113 -8.55 -17.37 10.30
CA ASP A 113 -8.10 -18.44 11.23
C ASP A 113 -7.06 -18.05 12.34
N GLY A 114 -6.75 -16.77 12.59
CA GLY A 114 -5.99 -16.26 13.75
C GLY A 114 -4.45 -16.18 13.74
N ASP A 115 -3.71 -16.64 12.72
CA ASP A 115 -2.23 -16.65 12.75
C ASP A 115 -1.59 -16.10 11.45
N VAL A 116 -0.97 -14.93 11.53
CA VAL A 116 -0.21 -14.31 10.42
C VAL A 116 1.23 -14.82 10.35
N GLY A 117 1.66 -15.64 11.32
CA GLY A 117 2.99 -16.19 11.41
C GLY A 117 4.06 -15.16 11.82
N GLU A 118 5.30 -15.39 11.41
CA GLU A 118 6.46 -14.55 11.74
C GLU A 118 6.37 -13.19 11.05
N PHE A 119 6.67 -12.14 11.81
CA PHE A 119 6.73 -10.76 11.32
C PHE A 119 8.17 -10.38 10.99
N CYS A 120 8.38 -9.92 9.75
CA CYS A 120 9.69 -9.62 9.19
C CYS A 120 9.72 -8.17 8.74
N THR A 121 10.80 -7.47 9.08
CA THR A 121 10.92 -6.03 8.89
C THR A 121 12.36 -5.65 8.63
N GLY A 122 12.54 -4.53 7.95
CA GLY A 122 13.80 -3.99 7.50
C GLY A 122 13.74 -2.48 7.43
N ASN A 123 14.87 -1.87 7.05
CA ASN A 123 15.02 -0.42 7.04
C ASN A 123 14.88 0.14 5.63
N LEU A 124 14.00 1.12 5.46
CA LEU A 124 13.87 1.91 4.24
C LEU A 124 14.81 3.11 4.31
N GLN A 125 15.61 3.33 3.27
CA GLN A 125 16.55 4.45 3.20
C GLN A 125 16.52 5.15 1.83
N PRO A 126 16.93 6.42 1.73
CA PRO A 126 17.00 7.12 0.44
C PRO A 126 17.78 6.33 -0.61
N GLY A 127 17.24 6.26 -1.83
CA GLY A 127 17.74 5.45 -2.94
C GLY A 127 17.06 4.07 -3.07
N ASP A 128 16.28 3.66 -2.07
CA ASP A 128 15.54 2.40 -2.13
C ASP A 128 14.23 2.53 -2.91
N ARG A 129 13.75 1.40 -3.43
CA ARG A 129 12.45 1.30 -4.08
C ARG A 129 11.52 0.42 -3.24
N LEU A 130 10.42 1.00 -2.80
CA LEU A 130 9.34 0.32 -2.10
C LEU A 130 8.43 -0.36 -3.13
N VAL A 131 7.93 -1.55 -2.82
CA VAL A 131 6.88 -2.22 -3.57
C VAL A 131 5.79 -2.71 -2.62
N ILE A 132 4.56 -2.29 -2.89
CA ILE A 132 3.36 -2.82 -2.22
C ILE A 132 2.70 -3.80 -3.18
N ASN A 133 2.54 -5.04 -2.76
CA ASN A 133 1.90 -6.09 -3.54
C ASN A 133 0.48 -6.29 -3.01
N MET A 134 -0.50 -6.29 -3.92
CA MET A 134 -1.92 -6.39 -3.60
C MET A 134 -2.58 -7.48 -4.42
N VAL A 135 -3.12 -8.48 -3.75
CA VAL A 135 -3.79 -9.62 -4.39
C VAL A 135 -5.28 -9.36 -4.49
N HIS A 136 -5.79 -9.33 -5.72
CA HIS A 136 -7.22 -9.30 -6.01
C HIS A 136 -7.66 -10.59 -6.68
N ASN A 137 -8.93 -10.95 -6.50
CA ASN A 137 -9.45 -12.21 -6.98
C ASN A 137 -10.22 -12.10 -8.30
N LYS A 138 -9.89 -11.11 -9.14
CA LYS A 138 -10.61 -10.81 -10.39
C LYS A 138 -10.78 -12.01 -11.33
N GLY A 139 -9.88 -12.99 -11.27
CA GLY A 139 -9.96 -14.25 -12.04
C GLY A 139 -10.41 -15.47 -11.25
N GLN A 140 -10.61 -15.36 -9.93
CA GLN A 140 -10.86 -16.52 -9.07
C GLN A 140 -12.27 -17.08 -9.23
N SER A 141 -12.36 -18.39 -9.43
CA SER A 141 -13.62 -19.14 -9.34
C SER A 141 -13.58 -20.16 -8.20
N GLY A 142 -14.64 -20.20 -7.41
CA GLY A 142 -14.79 -21.12 -6.27
C GLY A 142 -13.83 -20.87 -5.09
N GLY A 143 -13.93 -21.73 -4.08
CA GLY A 143 -13.16 -21.64 -2.83
C GLY A 143 -13.70 -20.58 -1.86
N LYS A 144 -13.09 -20.50 -0.67
CA LYS A 144 -13.48 -19.55 0.39
C LYS A 144 -13.10 -18.09 0.12
N THR A 145 -12.66 -17.76 -1.09
CA THR A 145 -12.27 -16.41 -1.49
C THR A 145 -12.90 -16.02 -2.85
N ASN A 146 -13.91 -16.75 -3.31
CA ASN A 146 -14.64 -16.46 -4.54
C ASN A 146 -15.26 -15.04 -4.49
N PRO A 147 -14.97 -14.15 -5.46
CA PRO A 147 -15.57 -12.81 -5.51
C PRO A 147 -17.09 -12.82 -5.49
N GLU A 148 -17.72 -13.84 -6.10
CA GLU A 148 -19.18 -13.97 -6.17
C GLU A 148 -19.81 -14.31 -4.81
N ASP A 149 -19.08 -15.03 -3.94
CA ASP A 149 -19.60 -15.49 -2.65
C ASP A 149 -19.39 -14.47 -1.53
N ILE A 150 -18.39 -13.60 -1.66
CA ILE A 150 -17.89 -12.76 -0.54
C ILE A 150 -18.02 -11.27 -0.84
N GLY A 151 -18.22 -10.87 -2.10
CA GLY A 151 -18.30 -9.45 -2.49
C GLY A 151 -17.00 -8.65 -2.25
N VAL A 152 -16.00 -9.28 -1.65
CA VAL A 152 -14.69 -8.72 -1.35
C VAL A 152 -13.79 -9.00 -2.54
N GLN A 153 -13.22 -7.92 -3.08
CA GLN A 153 -12.48 -8.00 -4.32
C GLN A 153 -10.97 -8.13 -4.11
N TYR A 154 -10.50 -7.83 -2.89
CA TYR A 154 -9.12 -7.96 -2.41
C TYR A 154 -9.07 -8.88 -1.20
N VAL A 155 -8.22 -9.91 -1.23
CA VAL A 155 -8.31 -11.02 -0.27
C VAL A 155 -7.07 -11.15 0.59
N GLU A 156 -7.25 -11.68 1.81
CA GLU A 156 -6.16 -12.14 2.66
C GLU A 156 -5.25 -13.09 1.85
N SER A 157 -3.94 -12.86 1.79
CA SER A 157 -3.05 -13.63 0.91
C SER A 157 -1.62 -13.55 1.40
N ASN A 158 -0.84 -14.62 1.22
CA ASN A 158 0.60 -14.57 1.53
C ASN A 158 1.38 -13.64 0.59
N TRP A 159 0.80 -13.29 -0.56
CA TRP A 159 1.41 -12.38 -1.54
C TRP A 159 1.04 -10.91 -1.32
N ASN A 160 0.23 -10.60 -0.31
CA ASN A 160 0.03 -9.23 0.14
C ASN A 160 1.22 -8.86 1.04
N GLN A 161 2.00 -7.86 0.66
CA GLN A 161 3.24 -7.53 1.36
C GLN A 161 3.74 -6.13 1.01
N VAL A 162 4.59 -5.58 1.87
CA VAL A 162 5.24 -4.28 1.68
C VAL A 162 6.75 -4.49 1.75
N ASP A 163 7.40 -4.50 0.60
CA ASP A 163 8.79 -4.91 0.47
C ASP A 163 9.70 -3.80 -0.04
N ILE A 164 11.00 -3.98 0.18
CA ILE A 164 12.03 -3.17 -0.47
C ILE A 164 12.65 -4.01 -1.58
N VAL A 165 12.64 -3.50 -2.80
CA VAL A 165 13.14 -4.24 -3.98
C VAL A 165 14.60 -4.64 -3.78
N GLY A 166 14.85 -5.95 -3.77
CA GLY A 166 16.19 -6.53 -3.65
C GLY A 166 16.77 -6.52 -2.22
N LYS A 167 15.95 -6.33 -1.19
CA LYS A 167 16.35 -6.31 0.22
C LYS A 167 15.32 -7.01 1.11
N ASP A 168 15.58 -7.00 2.41
CA ASP A 168 14.62 -7.36 3.45
C ASP A 168 13.32 -6.54 3.29
N PRO A 169 12.15 -7.13 3.62
CA PRO A 169 10.87 -6.44 3.47
C PRO A 169 10.77 -5.25 4.41
N LEU A 170 9.95 -4.25 4.07
CA LEU A 170 9.67 -3.15 4.99
C LEU A 170 8.79 -3.66 6.14
N PHE A 171 7.68 -4.31 5.79
CA PHE A 171 6.95 -5.19 6.71
C PHE A 171 6.21 -6.29 5.93
N ARG A 172 6.45 -7.55 6.33
CA ARG A 172 5.89 -8.76 5.74
C ARG A 172 5.53 -9.77 6.83
N THR A 173 4.58 -10.64 6.54
CA THR A 173 4.27 -11.82 7.36
C THR A 173 4.54 -13.09 6.55
N ASN A 174 5.00 -14.18 7.17
CA ASN A 174 5.16 -15.46 6.46
C ASN A 174 3.84 -16.27 6.30
N GLY A 175 2.77 -15.84 6.97
CA GLY A 175 1.39 -16.25 6.74
C GLY A 175 0.61 -15.30 5.82
N ARG A 176 -0.72 -15.46 5.76
CA ARG A 176 -1.56 -14.65 4.89
C ARG A 176 -1.75 -13.25 5.47
N TYR A 177 -1.37 -12.21 4.74
CA TYR A 177 -1.53 -10.85 5.22
C TYR A 177 -2.98 -10.38 5.04
N PRO A 178 -3.70 -10.01 6.11
CA PRO A 178 -5.05 -9.47 6.01
C PRO A 178 -5.02 -8.04 5.47
N ILE A 179 -5.91 -7.76 4.52
CA ILE A 179 -6.13 -6.40 4.02
C ILE A 179 -7.60 -6.06 4.19
N GLU A 180 -7.87 -4.86 4.70
CA GLU A 180 -9.23 -4.35 4.80
C GLU A 180 -9.54 -3.60 3.52
N PHE A 181 -10.61 -4.03 2.84
CA PHE A 181 -11.14 -3.38 1.65
C PHE A 181 -12.44 -2.67 1.99
N ASP A 182 -12.49 -1.38 1.69
CA ASP A 182 -13.72 -0.58 1.68
C ASP A 182 -13.91 0.02 0.29
N GLY A 183 -15.13 0.00 -0.24
CA GLY A 183 -15.40 0.53 -1.57
C GLY A 183 -16.44 -0.26 -2.35
N ASN A 184 -16.62 0.15 -3.61
CA ASN A 184 -17.66 -0.38 -4.48
C ASN A 184 -17.14 -1.00 -5.79
N ARG A 185 -15.82 -0.93 -6.05
CA ARG A 185 -15.16 -1.66 -7.14
C ARG A 185 -13.64 -1.71 -6.97
N ILE A 186 -12.99 -2.66 -7.65
CA ILE A 186 -11.54 -2.79 -7.72
C ILE A 186 -10.94 -1.64 -8.49
N ILE A 187 -9.64 -1.46 -8.31
CA ILE A 187 -8.84 -0.60 -9.15
C ILE A 187 -8.96 -1.04 -10.62
N GLN A 188 -9.00 -0.06 -11.52
CA GLN A 188 -9.04 -0.24 -12.96
C GLN A 188 -8.01 0.67 -13.63
N GLU A 189 -7.60 0.30 -14.84
CA GLU A 189 -6.73 1.15 -15.66
C GLU A 189 -7.36 2.54 -15.85
N GLY A 190 -6.57 3.58 -15.61
CA GLY A 190 -6.99 4.98 -15.66
C GLY A 190 -7.54 5.55 -14.34
N ASP A 191 -7.64 4.74 -13.28
CA ASP A 191 -7.98 5.26 -11.95
C ASP A 191 -6.86 6.13 -11.39
N ASN A 192 -7.22 7.21 -10.72
CA ASN A 192 -6.29 7.93 -9.85
C ASN A 192 -6.12 7.16 -8.55
N VAL A 193 -4.87 7.02 -8.10
CA VAL A 193 -4.48 6.26 -6.92
C VAL A 193 -3.65 7.14 -6.00
N GLU A 194 -4.14 7.35 -4.80
CA GLU A 194 -3.45 8.03 -3.70
C GLU A 194 -2.86 6.96 -2.77
N VAL A 195 -1.56 7.07 -2.49
CA VAL A 195 -0.88 6.25 -1.49
C VAL A 195 -0.50 7.14 -0.32
N THR A 196 -1.02 6.83 0.85
CA THR A 196 -0.75 7.55 2.09
C THR A 196 -0.02 6.65 3.08
N ILE A 197 1.17 7.06 3.50
CA ILE A 197 1.95 6.37 4.53
C ILE A 197 1.72 7.10 5.86
N LEU A 198 1.28 6.34 6.87
CA LEU A 198 1.00 6.83 8.22
C LEU A 198 2.07 6.36 9.20
N GLY A 199 2.45 7.25 10.12
CA GLY A 199 3.35 6.96 11.23
C GLY A 199 2.77 5.94 12.22
N PRO A 200 3.48 5.66 13.32
CA PRO A 200 3.15 4.57 14.24
C PRO A 200 1.88 4.83 15.05
N ASP A 201 1.39 6.08 15.06
CA ASP A 201 0.12 6.44 15.67
C ASP A 201 -1.09 6.17 14.77
N HIS A 202 -0.88 5.74 13.52
CA HIS A 202 -1.93 5.50 12.51
C HIS A 202 -2.74 6.73 12.09
N PHE A 203 -2.30 7.95 12.43
CA PHE A 203 -3.01 9.20 12.11
C PHE A 203 -2.11 10.24 11.45
N SER A 204 -0.84 10.30 11.85
CA SER A 204 0.13 11.24 11.32
C SER A 204 0.55 10.82 9.91
N ILE A 205 0.21 11.62 8.91
CA ILE A 205 0.69 11.43 7.53
C ILE A 205 2.18 11.74 7.50
N ILE A 206 2.99 10.75 7.12
CA ILE A 206 4.45 10.89 6.96
C ILE A 206 4.86 10.95 5.48
N ALA A 207 4.03 10.42 4.58
CA ALA A 207 4.20 10.54 3.13
C ALA A 207 2.84 10.45 2.42
N GLN A 208 2.72 11.13 1.29
CA GLN A 208 1.58 11.00 0.39
C GLN A 208 2.05 11.18 -1.05
N VAL A 209 1.59 10.31 -1.94
CA VAL A 209 1.87 10.39 -3.38
C VAL A 209 0.66 9.97 -4.19
N ASP A 210 0.57 10.50 -5.41
CA ASP A 210 -0.47 10.18 -6.37
C ASP A 210 0.11 9.55 -7.63
N SER A 211 -0.64 8.64 -8.24
CA SER A 211 -0.33 8.05 -9.55
C SER A 211 -1.62 7.69 -10.29
N GLU A 212 -1.49 7.34 -11.56
CA GLU A 212 -2.53 6.67 -12.33
C GLU A 212 -2.27 5.15 -12.35
N ALA A 213 -3.33 4.37 -12.30
CA ALA A 213 -3.29 2.92 -12.45
C ALA A 213 -3.14 2.52 -13.91
N LEU A 214 -2.14 1.70 -14.21
CA LEU A 214 -1.84 1.21 -15.56
C LEU A 214 -1.91 -0.31 -15.60
N ASN A 215 -2.48 -0.87 -16.67
CA ASN A 215 -2.39 -2.31 -16.88
C ASN A 215 -0.96 -2.70 -17.24
N TYR A 216 -0.42 -3.73 -16.58
CA TYR A 216 0.82 -4.35 -16.99
C TYR A 216 0.65 -4.95 -18.39
N LYS A 217 1.56 -4.63 -19.31
CA LYS A 217 1.40 -4.96 -20.74
C LYS A 217 2.15 -6.22 -21.15
N GLU A 218 3.03 -6.73 -20.30
CA GLU A 218 3.72 -7.99 -20.54
C GLU A 218 2.96 -9.16 -19.89
N LYS A 219 3.44 -10.37 -20.13
CA LYS A 219 2.91 -11.55 -19.43
C LYS A 219 3.20 -11.46 -17.94
N ALA A 220 2.20 -11.77 -17.13
CA ALA A 220 2.36 -11.85 -15.69
C ALA A 220 3.37 -12.94 -15.33
N LYS A 221 4.26 -12.65 -14.37
CA LYS A 221 5.26 -13.60 -13.90
C LYS A 221 4.64 -14.53 -12.85
N ILE A 222 5.00 -15.81 -12.91
CA ILE A 222 4.72 -16.74 -11.81
C ILE A 222 5.61 -16.36 -10.62
N VAL A 223 5.01 -16.24 -9.45
CA VAL A 223 5.75 -16.07 -8.20
C VAL A 223 5.36 -17.10 -7.16
N ASP A 224 6.39 -17.59 -6.48
CA ASP A 224 6.25 -18.45 -5.31
C ASP A 224 5.90 -17.64 -4.07
N ASN A 225 5.50 -18.35 -3.02
CA ASN A 225 5.18 -17.73 -1.75
C ASN A 225 6.40 -16.96 -1.23
N PRO A 226 6.29 -15.65 -0.93
CA PRO A 226 7.40 -14.91 -0.34
C PRO A 226 7.76 -15.47 1.04
N GLU A 227 9.04 -15.72 1.26
CA GLU A 227 9.59 -16.10 2.57
C GLU A 227 10.14 -14.88 3.29
N CYS A 228 10.16 -14.95 4.61
CA CYS A 228 11.17 -14.23 5.37
C CYS A 228 12.51 -14.97 5.21
#